data_AF-A0A971WE71-F1
#
_entry.id   AF-A0A971WE71-F1
#
_cell.length_a   1.000
_cell.length_b   1.000
_cell.length_c   1.000
_cell.angle_alpha   90.00
_cell.angle_beta   90.00
_cell.angle_gamma   90.00
#
_symmetry.space_group_name_H-M   'P 1'
#
loop_
_entity.id
_entity.type
_entity.pdbx_description
1 polymer ?
#
loop_
_entity_poly.entity_id
_entity_poly.type
_entity_poly.pdbx_seq_one_letter_code
_entity_poly.pdbx_strand_id
1 'polypeptide(L)'
;LMIAEIKEASQKQDSIGGVVECCAVGVPRGLGDPMFDGVENRLAAAIFGIPAVRGIEFGAGFAASNMRGSEHNDTYFYEDDKVKTCTNNHGGILAGISTGMPILFRVAFKPTSSIGLEQNSVNLAKKTNTTLVIEGRHDPCVVPRAVVAVEAVAAIVLLDMLKKGAK
;
A
#
# COMPACT_ATOMS: atom_id res chain seq x y z
N LEU A 1 4.07 13.24 16.54
CA LEU A 1 3.79 13.93 15.27
C LEU A 1 2.47 13.45 14.66
N MET A 2 2.33 12.20 14.18
CA MET A 2 1.08 11.72 13.55
C MET A 2 -0.20 11.87 14.40
N ILE A 3 -0.17 11.52 15.69
CA ILE A 3 -1.35 11.67 16.57
C ILE A 3 -1.80 13.13 16.69
N ALA A 4 -0.85 14.06 16.70
CA ALA A 4 -1.16 15.49 16.79
C ALA A 4 -1.85 15.97 15.51
N GLU A 5 -1.34 15.57 14.35
CA GLU A 5 -1.92 15.89 13.04
C GLU A 5 -3.37 15.36 12.92
N ILE A 6 -3.62 14.11 13.33
CA ILE A 6 -4.97 13.53 13.32
C ILE A 6 -5.92 14.31 14.23
N LYS A 7 -5.45 14.71 15.43
CA LYS A 7 -6.24 15.52 16.36
C LYS A 7 -6.54 16.91 15.80
N GLU A 8 -5.56 17.54 15.17
CA GLU A 8 -5.72 18.85 14.54
C GLU A 8 -6.73 18.80 13.39
N ALA A 9 -6.61 17.83 12.48
CA ALA A 9 -7.58 17.62 11.41
C ALA A 9 -8.99 17.41 11.97
N SER A 10 -9.13 16.59 13.01
CA SER A 10 -10.40 16.37 13.69
C SER A 10 -10.99 17.64 14.31
N GLN A 11 -10.16 18.48 14.94
CA GLN A 11 -10.59 19.76 15.52
C GLN A 11 -11.05 20.75 14.44
N LYS A 12 -10.43 20.69 13.26
CA LYS A 12 -10.80 21.48 12.08
C LYS A 12 -11.98 20.90 11.29
N GLN A 13 -12.63 19.86 11.81
CA GLN A 13 -13.71 19.12 11.14
C GLN A 13 -13.30 18.57 9.75
N ASP A 14 -12.02 18.30 9.57
CA ASP A 14 -11.42 17.80 8.33
C ASP A 14 -10.84 16.39 8.55
N SER A 15 -10.18 15.83 7.53
CA SER A 15 -9.52 14.54 7.59
C SER A 15 -8.22 14.51 6.81
N ILE A 16 -7.39 13.52 7.12
CA ILE A 16 -6.10 13.29 6.48
C ILE A 16 -5.95 11.84 6.03
N GLY A 17 -5.15 11.66 4.99
CA GLY A 17 -4.74 10.37 4.48
C GLY A 17 -3.48 9.87 5.18
N GLY A 18 -2.73 9.03 4.48
CA GLY A 18 -1.41 8.59 4.91
C GLY A 18 -0.95 7.36 4.17
N VAL A 19 0.17 6.79 4.63
CA VAL A 19 0.81 5.64 3.99
C VAL A 19 0.98 4.52 5.00
N VAL A 20 0.63 3.30 4.61
CA VAL A 20 0.92 2.07 5.35
C VAL A 20 2.07 1.36 4.64
N GLU A 21 3.11 0.99 5.37
CA GLU A 21 4.13 0.06 4.89
C GLU A 21 3.80 -1.34 5.41
N CYS A 22 3.87 -2.34 4.53
CA CYS A 22 3.64 -3.74 4.86
C CYS A 22 4.86 -4.56 4.41
N CYS A 23 5.24 -5.51 5.25
CA CYS A 23 6.38 -6.38 5.05
C CYS A 23 5.97 -7.83 5.24
N ALA A 24 6.05 -8.64 4.19
CA ALA A 24 5.85 -10.09 4.28
C ALA A 24 7.22 -10.79 4.34
N VAL A 25 7.48 -11.47 5.45
CA VAL A 25 8.74 -12.16 5.73
C VAL A 25 8.60 -13.67 5.58
N GLY A 26 9.70 -14.36 5.27
CA GLY A 26 9.71 -15.82 5.14
C GLY A 26 9.02 -16.36 3.89
N VAL A 27 8.73 -15.50 2.91
CA VAL A 27 8.18 -15.93 1.62
C VAL A 27 9.27 -16.69 0.85
N PRO A 28 9.00 -17.93 0.37
CA PRO A 28 10.00 -18.71 -0.34
C PRO A 28 10.38 -18.03 -1.65
N ARG A 29 11.66 -18.16 -2.04
CA ARG A 29 12.13 -17.75 -3.36
C ARG A 29 11.35 -18.48 -4.46
N GLY A 30 11.16 -17.84 -5.61
CA GLY A 30 10.52 -18.48 -6.78
C GLY A 30 8.99 -18.45 -6.76
N LEU A 31 8.34 -17.87 -5.74
CA LEU A 31 6.91 -17.58 -5.78
C LEU A 31 6.62 -16.44 -6.76
N GLY A 32 5.70 -16.64 -7.70
CA GLY A 32 5.28 -15.63 -8.67
C GLY A 32 5.34 -16.12 -10.12
N ASP A 33 5.04 -15.21 -11.03
CA ASP A 33 5.14 -15.39 -12.48
C ASP A 33 5.69 -14.10 -13.11
N PRO A 34 6.42 -14.15 -14.23
CA PRO A 34 6.65 -12.97 -15.05
C PRO A 34 5.36 -12.27 -15.50
N MET A 35 5.52 -11.01 -15.91
CA MET A 35 4.49 -10.18 -16.57
C MET A 35 3.27 -9.84 -15.68
N PHE A 36 2.07 -10.35 -16.01
CA PHE A 36 0.81 -9.87 -15.44
C PHE A 36 0.32 -10.65 -14.22
N ASP A 37 0.92 -11.81 -13.94
CA ASP A 37 0.57 -12.68 -12.82
C ASP A 37 1.64 -12.70 -11.71
N GLY A 38 2.57 -11.75 -11.77
CA GLY A 38 3.60 -11.55 -10.77
C GLY A 38 3.07 -11.16 -9.39
N VAL A 39 3.93 -11.32 -8.39
CA VAL A 39 3.63 -10.96 -7.00
C VAL A 39 3.16 -9.50 -6.90
N GLU A 40 3.85 -8.58 -7.57
CA GLU A 40 3.50 -7.15 -7.61
C GLU A 40 2.10 -6.93 -8.17
N ASN A 41 1.78 -7.59 -9.29
CA ASN A 41 0.51 -7.42 -10.00
C ASN A 41 -0.67 -7.91 -9.16
N ARG A 42 -0.55 -9.12 -8.57
CA ARG A 42 -1.62 -9.72 -7.78
C ARG A 42 -1.83 -8.97 -6.46
N LEU A 43 -0.74 -8.55 -5.81
CA LEU A 43 -0.83 -7.69 -4.62
C LEU A 43 -1.44 -6.34 -4.97
N ALA A 44 -0.97 -5.66 -6.01
CA ALA A 44 -1.49 -4.35 -6.41
C ALA A 44 -2.99 -4.43 -6.71
N ALA A 45 -3.44 -5.39 -7.52
CA ALA A 45 -4.85 -5.56 -7.85
C ALA A 45 -5.72 -5.76 -6.60
N ALA A 46 -5.29 -6.63 -5.67
CA ALA A 46 -6.05 -6.91 -4.46
C ALA A 46 -6.03 -5.72 -3.47
N ILE A 47 -4.88 -5.07 -3.30
CA ILE A 47 -4.72 -3.91 -2.40
C ILE A 47 -5.56 -2.72 -2.87
N PHE A 48 -5.67 -2.49 -4.18
CA PHE A 48 -6.58 -1.47 -4.72
C PHE A 48 -8.06 -1.76 -4.44
N GLY A 49 -8.40 -3.00 -4.05
CA GLY A 49 -9.73 -3.35 -3.54
C GLY A 49 -10.03 -2.80 -2.13
N ILE A 50 -9.01 -2.38 -1.37
CA ILE A 50 -9.20 -1.76 -0.06
C ILE A 50 -9.73 -0.33 -0.26
N PRO A 51 -10.85 0.06 0.38
CA PRO A 51 -11.37 1.41 0.26
C PRO A 51 -10.35 2.49 0.61
N ALA A 52 -10.44 3.62 -0.11
CA ALA A 52 -9.56 4.78 0.02
C ALA A 52 -8.10 4.61 -0.46
N VAL A 53 -7.69 3.42 -0.93
CA VAL A 53 -6.38 3.27 -1.59
C VAL A 53 -6.32 4.10 -2.88
N ARG A 54 -5.18 4.77 -3.09
CA ARG A 54 -4.88 5.56 -4.29
C ARG A 54 -3.54 5.24 -4.94
N GLY A 55 -2.68 4.49 -4.26
CA GLY A 55 -1.38 4.10 -4.79
C GLY A 55 -0.79 2.94 -4.02
N ILE A 56 0.08 2.20 -4.70
CA ILE A 56 0.94 1.17 -4.14
C ILE A 56 2.31 1.26 -4.80
N GLU A 57 3.37 1.01 -4.04
CA GLU A 57 4.73 0.94 -4.53
C GLU A 57 5.51 -0.15 -3.81
N PHE A 58 6.48 -0.77 -4.47
CA PHE A 58 7.27 -1.90 -3.95
C PHE A 58 8.72 -1.50 -3.75
N GLY A 59 9.34 -1.93 -2.65
CA GLY A 59 10.72 -1.62 -2.31
C GLY A 59 10.99 -0.11 -2.25
N ALA A 60 11.98 0.36 -3.01
CA ALA A 60 12.29 1.78 -3.18
C ALA A 60 11.14 2.57 -3.86
N GLY A 61 10.24 1.87 -4.55
CA GLY A 61 9.00 2.42 -5.07
C GLY A 61 9.24 3.56 -6.06
N PHE A 62 8.49 4.66 -5.92
CA PHE A 62 8.66 5.82 -6.79
C PHE A 62 10.04 6.48 -6.66
N ALA A 63 10.74 6.31 -5.53
CA ALA A 63 12.09 6.85 -5.38
C ALA A 63 13.10 6.22 -6.35
N ALA A 64 12.87 4.96 -6.77
CA ALA A 64 13.70 4.27 -7.76
C ALA A 64 13.85 5.05 -9.07
N SER A 65 12.81 5.80 -9.48
CA SER A 65 12.84 6.63 -10.69
C SER A 65 13.92 7.72 -10.69
N ASN A 66 14.43 8.09 -9.52
CA ASN A 66 15.49 9.10 -9.36
C ASN A 66 16.87 8.48 -9.08
N MET A 67 16.99 7.15 -9.09
CA MET A 67 18.22 6.43 -8.77
C MET A 67 18.95 6.00 -10.04
N ARG A 68 20.29 5.95 -9.97
CA ARG A 68 21.08 5.23 -10.98
C ARG A 68 20.99 3.73 -10.74
N GLY A 69 21.14 2.93 -11.79
CA GLY A 69 21.13 1.46 -11.66
C GLY A 69 22.15 0.93 -10.65
N SER A 70 23.33 1.56 -10.54
CA SER A 70 24.35 1.20 -9.53
C SER A 70 23.91 1.43 -8.09
N GLU A 71 22.96 2.34 -7.85
CA GLU A 71 22.41 2.66 -6.53
C GLU A 71 21.17 1.81 -6.24
N HIS A 72 20.38 1.51 -7.27
CA HIS A 72 19.17 0.71 -7.15
C HIS A 72 19.47 -0.79 -7.04
N ASN A 73 20.50 -1.29 -7.72
CA ASN A 73 20.80 -2.71 -7.75
C ASN A 73 21.14 -3.27 -6.35
N ASP A 74 20.39 -4.27 -5.95
CA ASP A 74 20.64 -5.01 -4.73
C ASP A 74 21.75 -6.04 -4.97
N THR A 75 22.94 -5.75 -4.44
CA THR A 75 24.11 -6.65 -4.56
C THR A 75 23.95 -7.88 -3.68
N TYR A 76 24.45 -9.03 -4.15
CA TYR A 76 24.26 -10.32 -3.49
C TYR A 76 25.44 -10.74 -2.62
N PHE A 77 25.15 -11.46 -1.53
CA PHE A 77 26.14 -12.12 -0.69
C PHE A 77 25.60 -13.46 -0.15
N TYR A 78 26.48 -14.29 0.40
CA TYR A 78 26.10 -15.52 1.08
C TYR A 78 26.08 -15.33 2.59
N GLU A 79 25.04 -15.84 3.24
CA GLU A 79 24.95 -16.01 4.70
C GLU A 79 24.34 -17.37 4.99
N ASP A 80 25.05 -18.23 5.73
CA ASP A 80 24.62 -19.60 6.07
C ASP A 80 24.13 -20.40 4.84
N ASP A 81 24.95 -20.44 3.78
CA ASP A 81 24.66 -21.06 2.47
C ASP A 81 23.41 -20.53 1.75
N LYS A 82 22.85 -19.40 2.19
CA LYS A 82 21.72 -18.72 1.55
C LYS A 82 22.18 -17.44 0.87
N VAL A 83 21.79 -17.30 -0.39
CA VAL A 83 21.93 -16.03 -1.13
C VAL A 83 20.99 -14.99 -0.51
N LYS A 84 21.56 -13.83 -0.15
CA LYS A 84 20.86 -12.64 0.35
C LYS A 84 21.32 -11.41 -0.44
N THR A 85 20.64 -10.28 -0.23
CA THR A 85 21.04 -8.99 -0.80
C THR A 85 21.44 -7.98 0.28
N CYS A 86 22.44 -7.15 -0.01
CA CYS A 86 22.96 -6.11 0.91
C CYS A 86 21.92 -5.02 1.20
N THR A 87 21.03 -4.77 0.26
CA THR A 87 19.90 -3.83 0.32
C THR A 87 18.63 -4.52 -0.17
N ASN A 88 17.47 -3.86 -0.08
CA ASN A 88 16.20 -4.41 -0.55
C ASN A 88 15.40 -3.37 -1.37
N ASN A 89 16.07 -2.68 -2.30
CA ASN A 89 15.47 -1.67 -3.17
C ASN A 89 14.41 -2.28 -4.10
N HIS A 90 14.62 -3.52 -4.55
CA HIS A 90 13.64 -4.31 -5.30
C HIS A 90 12.44 -4.81 -4.46
N GLY A 91 12.44 -4.60 -3.14
CA GLY A 91 11.32 -4.93 -2.28
C GLY A 91 10.97 -6.42 -2.24
N GLY A 92 11.97 -7.29 -2.35
CA GLY A 92 11.80 -8.75 -2.30
C GLY A 92 11.26 -9.38 -3.59
N ILE A 93 11.12 -8.61 -4.68
CA ILE A 93 10.54 -9.08 -5.93
C ILE A 93 11.43 -8.64 -7.11
N LEU A 94 11.71 -9.54 -8.05
CA LEU A 94 12.35 -9.24 -9.33
C LEU A 94 11.53 -9.82 -10.45
N ALA A 95 11.13 -8.96 -11.39
CA ALA A 95 10.34 -9.36 -12.56
C ALA A 95 9.09 -10.19 -12.18
N GLY A 96 8.38 -9.79 -11.11
CA GLY A 96 7.19 -10.50 -10.62
C GLY A 96 7.47 -11.75 -9.77
N ILE A 97 8.73 -12.12 -9.53
CA ILE A 97 9.13 -13.32 -8.77
C ILE A 97 9.80 -12.94 -7.46
N SER A 98 9.38 -13.57 -6.37
CA SER A 98 9.98 -13.39 -5.04
C SER A 98 11.43 -13.89 -4.97
N THR A 99 12.27 -13.12 -4.28
CA THR A 99 13.72 -13.39 -4.16
C THR A 99 14.09 -14.13 -2.87
N GLY A 100 13.15 -14.25 -1.93
CA GLY A 100 13.39 -14.72 -0.56
C GLY A 100 13.79 -13.61 0.41
N MET A 101 14.05 -12.39 -0.09
CA MET A 101 14.10 -11.18 0.74
C MET A 101 12.68 -10.77 1.14
N PRO A 102 12.50 -9.96 2.20
CA PRO A 102 11.17 -9.51 2.59
C PRO A 102 10.45 -8.79 1.46
N ILE A 103 9.20 -9.18 1.19
CA ILE A 103 8.36 -8.44 0.26
C ILE A 103 7.92 -7.16 0.94
N LEU A 104 8.39 -6.02 0.43
CA LEU A 104 8.17 -4.71 1.03
C LEU A 104 7.34 -3.85 0.07
N PHE A 105 6.23 -3.30 0.57
CA PHE A 105 5.43 -2.37 -0.21
C PHE A 105 4.73 -1.34 0.67
N ARG A 106 4.43 -0.18 0.07
CA ARG A 106 3.73 0.92 0.71
C ARG A 106 2.43 1.22 -0.02
N VAL A 107 1.39 1.53 0.75
CA VAL A 107 0.03 1.75 0.26
C VAL A 107 -0.43 3.14 0.69
N ALA A 108 -0.78 3.97 -0.29
CA ALA A 108 -1.25 5.33 -0.06
C ALA A 108 -2.78 5.36 0.06
N PHE A 109 -3.26 5.96 1.14
CA PHE A 109 -4.68 6.17 1.44
C PHE A 109 -5.03 7.65 1.33
N LYS A 110 -6.11 7.96 0.60
CA LYS A 110 -6.66 9.32 0.58
C LYS A 110 -7.34 9.68 1.91
N PRO A 111 -7.53 10.97 2.20
CA PRO A 111 -8.43 11.42 3.26
C PRO A 111 -9.87 10.89 3.08
N THR A 112 -10.59 10.75 4.20
CA THR A 112 -12.02 10.41 4.16
C THR A 112 -12.81 11.56 3.54
N SER A 113 -13.76 11.24 2.68
CA SER A 113 -14.54 12.29 2.00
C SER A 113 -15.67 12.86 2.87
N SER A 114 -16.13 12.10 3.87
CA SER A 114 -17.14 12.55 4.82
C SER A 114 -16.49 13.37 5.92
N ILE A 115 -16.58 14.69 5.80
CA ILE A 115 -16.01 15.66 6.75
C ILE A 115 -17.11 16.63 7.21
N GLY A 116 -16.85 17.33 8.32
CA GLY A 116 -17.80 18.28 8.90
C GLY A 116 -17.70 19.70 8.35
N LEU A 117 -16.74 19.97 7.45
CA LEU A 117 -16.66 21.23 6.72
C LEU A 117 -17.72 21.29 5.62
N GLU A 118 -18.30 22.47 5.41
CA GLU A 118 -19.24 22.70 4.30
C GLU A 118 -18.55 22.52 2.95
N GLN A 119 -19.20 21.76 2.05
CA GLN A 119 -18.70 21.52 0.71
C GLN A 119 -19.74 21.83 -0.35
N ASN A 120 -19.29 22.29 -1.52
CA ASN A 120 -20.15 22.43 -2.69
C ASN A 120 -20.60 21.03 -3.17
N SER A 121 -21.88 20.92 -3.48
CA SER A 121 -22.50 19.70 -3.95
C SER A 121 -23.68 20.01 -4.88
N VAL A 122 -24.44 18.98 -5.25
CA VAL A 122 -25.63 19.09 -6.08
C VAL A 122 -26.79 18.33 -5.47
N ASN A 123 -27.99 18.92 -5.54
CA ASN A 123 -29.22 18.21 -5.23
C ASN A 123 -29.72 17.49 -6.50
N LEU A 124 -29.57 16.17 -6.54
CA LEU A 124 -29.93 15.37 -7.72
C LEU A 124 -31.42 15.40 -8.06
N ALA A 125 -32.31 15.54 -7.07
CA ALA A 125 -33.76 15.60 -7.28
C ALA A 125 -34.20 16.95 -7.85
N LYS A 126 -33.66 18.05 -7.32
CA LYS A 126 -33.98 19.41 -7.76
C LYS A 126 -33.15 19.86 -8.97
N LYS A 127 -32.08 19.14 -9.32
CA LYS A 127 -31.10 19.49 -10.35
C LYS A 127 -30.48 20.88 -10.13
N THR A 128 -30.14 21.20 -8.90
CA THR A 128 -29.56 22.50 -8.52
C THR A 128 -28.25 22.33 -7.76
N ASN A 129 -27.37 23.32 -7.85
CA ASN A 129 -26.22 23.44 -6.95
C ASN A 129 -26.70 23.67 -5.52
N THR A 130 -25.95 23.15 -4.55
CA THR A 130 -26.24 23.29 -3.12
C THR A 130 -24.95 23.17 -2.31
N THR A 131 -24.99 23.44 -1.02
CA THR A 131 -23.93 23.09 -0.10
C THR A 131 -24.34 21.88 0.74
N LEU A 132 -23.37 21.10 1.19
CA LEU A 132 -23.56 19.92 2.01
C LEU A 132 -22.60 19.98 3.19
N VAL A 133 -23.16 19.86 4.39
CA VAL A 133 -22.42 19.56 5.62
C VAL A 133 -22.82 18.16 6.03
N ILE A 134 -21.86 17.25 6.17
CA ILE A 134 -22.16 15.88 6.58
C ILE A 134 -22.15 15.84 8.11
N GLU A 135 -23.30 15.54 8.70
CA GLU A 135 -23.45 15.42 10.15
C GLU A 135 -23.05 14.02 10.67
N GLY A 136 -22.71 13.94 11.96
CA GLY A 136 -22.41 12.67 12.64
C GLY A 136 -20.91 12.44 12.89
N ARG A 137 -20.58 11.18 13.22
CA ARG A 137 -19.21 10.77 13.53
C ARG A 137 -18.46 10.47 12.25
N HIS A 138 -17.39 11.23 12.02
CA HIS A 138 -16.45 11.02 10.92
C HIS A 138 -15.11 10.52 11.44
N ASP A 139 -14.40 9.81 10.58
CA ASP A 139 -13.08 9.32 10.89
C ASP A 139 -12.04 10.33 10.39
N PRO A 140 -11.32 11.06 11.26
CA PRO A 140 -10.33 12.05 10.82
C PRO A 140 -9.13 11.40 10.11
N CYS A 141 -8.92 10.09 10.28
CA CYS A 141 -7.94 9.31 9.55
C CYS A 141 -8.30 7.81 9.59
N VAL A 142 -8.28 7.14 8.43
CA VAL A 142 -8.56 5.70 8.32
C VAL A 142 -7.31 4.81 8.44
N VAL A 143 -6.13 5.40 8.26
CA VAL A 143 -4.85 4.69 8.14
C VAL A 143 -4.57 3.73 9.31
N PRO A 144 -4.80 4.07 10.59
CA PRO A 144 -4.52 3.15 11.69
C PRO A 144 -5.32 1.84 11.61
N ARG A 145 -6.54 1.87 11.07
CA ARG A 145 -7.36 0.66 10.86
C ARG A 145 -7.04 -0.02 9.53
N ALA A 146 -6.52 0.74 8.56
CA ALA A 146 -6.14 0.20 7.26
C ALA A 146 -4.95 -0.76 7.34
N VAL A 147 -4.09 -0.64 8.36
CA VAL A 147 -2.95 -1.55 8.59
C VAL A 147 -3.39 -3.02 8.55
N VAL A 148 -4.39 -3.39 9.36
CA VAL A 148 -4.88 -4.77 9.44
C VAL A 148 -5.50 -5.23 8.11
N ALA A 149 -6.16 -4.33 7.38
CA ALA A 149 -6.73 -4.66 6.07
C ALA A 149 -5.62 -4.93 5.04
N VAL A 150 -4.57 -4.11 5.02
CA VAL A 150 -3.41 -4.31 4.12
C VAL A 150 -2.72 -5.64 4.43
N GLU A 151 -2.45 -5.93 5.70
CA GLU A 151 -1.86 -7.20 6.13
C GLU A 151 -2.72 -8.41 5.73
N ALA A 152 -4.04 -8.34 5.98
CA ALA A 152 -4.95 -9.43 5.67
C ALA A 152 -5.03 -9.71 4.16
N VAL A 153 -5.15 -8.66 3.34
CA VAL A 153 -5.18 -8.80 1.88
C VAL A 153 -3.87 -9.37 1.36
N ALA A 154 -2.72 -8.88 1.85
CA ALA A 154 -1.42 -9.40 1.46
C ALA A 154 -1.25 -10.89 1.82
N ALA A 155 -1.64 -11.27 3.04
CA ALA A 155 -1.61 -12.65 3.49
C ALA A 155 -2.50 -13.57 2.64
N ILE A 156 -3.72 -13.14 2.30
CA ILE A 156 -4.64 -13.91 1.46
C ILE A 156 -4.07 -14.11 0.05
N VAL A 157 -3.51 -13.05 -0.57
CA VAL A 157 -2.92 -13.13 -1.90
C VAL A 157 -1.72 -14.08 -1.91
N LEU A 158 -0.80 -13.90 -0.96
CA LEU A 158 0.40 -14.75 -0.87
C LEU A 158 0.03 -16.21 -0.59
N LEU A 159 -0.98 -16.47 0.25
CA LEU A 159 -1.51 -17.81 0.48
C LEU A 159 -2.08 -18.42 -0.81
N ASP A 160 -2.90 -17.69 -1.58
CA ASP A 160 -3.43 -18.18 -2.86
C ASP A 160 -2.30 -18.54 -3.84
N MET A 161 -1.26 -17.71 -3.90
CA MET A 161 -0.08 -17.98 -4.73
C MET A 161 0.66 -19.22 -4.25
N LEU A 162 0.90 -19.36 -2.95
CA LEU A 162 1.60 -20.51 -2.37
C LEU A 162 0.85 -21.83 -2.64
N LYS A 163 -0.49 -21.82 -2.59
CA LYS A 163 -1.31 -23.00 -2.89
C LYS A 163 -1.21 -23.45 -4.36
N LYS A 164 -0.86 -22.55 -5.27
CA LYS A 164 -0.61 -22.87 -6.69
C LYS A 164 0.80 -23.43 -6.93
N GLY A 165 1.69 -23.30 -5.94
CA GLY A 165 3.08 -23.75 -5.98
C GLY A 165 4.06 -22.64 -6.34
N ALA A 166 5.23 -22.66 -5.71
CA ALA A 166 6.40 -21.92 -6.20
C ALA A 166 7.04 -22.73 -7.33
N LYS A 167 7.53 -22.04 -8.37
CA LYS A 167 8.21 -22.67 -9.51
C LYS A 167 9.66 -23.01 -9.16
#